data_AF-A0A0A1ZXW3-F1
#
_entry.id   AF-A0A0A1ZXW3-F1
#
_cell.length_a   1.000
_cell.length_b   1.000
_cell.length_c   1.000
_cell.angle_alpha   90.00
_cell.angle_beta   90.00
_cell.angle_gamma   90.00
#
_symmetry.space_group_name_H-M   'P 1'
#
loop_
_entity.id
_entity.type
_entity.pdbx_description
1 polymer ?
#
loop_
_entity_poly.entity_id
_entity_poly.type
_entity_poly.pdbx_seq_one_letter_code
_entity_poly.pdbx_strand_id
1 'polypeptide(L)'
;MSYFNELGWRQPNSSYRTYSDSKTNYYKLNEFINQPQKILEESKKYFPSLKDIDSTLFEKNLEELTKRIESNKDYKPILKSKYYPFIIPINSKKIDIGEQLEKELLPLVERSFTNEFPDCHFKITIQNNLSLQERITISKISRYENLVKTNNKHVICGFYFPEALIGYDIPSQKKQMADLPEFDGICISGALDVCSALIGNPQMLIHKETYSPMLCLTALEHQDRRITCLFKSYGPHLEFWGLGNQLLPGIDQVSEQWSGGLTFYQAMAK
;
A
#
# COMPACT_ATOMS: atom_id res chain seq x y z
N MET A 1 -18.96 -16.91 -8.41
CA MET A 1 -18.49 -15.62 -8.95
C MET A 1 -17.08 -15.41 -8.43
N SER A 2 -16.11 -15.07 -9.29
CA SER A 2 -14.73 -14.80 -8.85
C SER A 2 -14.59 -13.31 -8.57
N TYR A 3 -13.97 -12.91 -7.45
CA TYR A 3 -13.72 -11.50 -7.15
C TYR A 3 -12.55 -10.92 -7.94
N PHE A 4 -11.60 -11.77 -8.30
CA PHE A 4 -10.38 -11.41 -9.01
C PHE A 4 -10.29 -12.17 -10.34
N ASN A 5 -9.71 -11.55 -11.35
CA ASN A 5 -9.45 -12.19 -12.64
C ASN A 5 -8.16 -13.02 -12.62
N GLU A 6 -7.81 -13.59 -13.77
CA GLU A 6 -6.59 -14.38 -14.01
C GLU A 6 -5.29 -13.61 -13.75
N LEU A 7 -5.33 -12.28 -13.70
CA LEU A 7 -4.20 -11.40 -13.38
C LEU A 7 -4.17 -10.98 -11.91
N GLY A 8 -5.08 -11.50 -11.07
CA GLY A 8 -5.24 -11.10 -9.67
C GLY A 8 -5.80 -9.69 -9.48
N TRP A 9 -6.34 -9.08 -10.54
CA TRP A 9 -7.00 -7.77 -10.48
C TRP A 9 -8.45 -7.92 -10.08
N ARG A 10 -8.96 -7.00 -9.25
CA ARG A 10 -10.36 -6.99 -8.82
C ARG A 10 -11.26 -6.76 -10.02
N GLN A 11 -12.14 -7.73 -10.29
CA GLN A 11 -13.10 -7.63 -11.39
C GLN A 11 -14.13 -6.51 -11.12
N PRO A 12 -14.27 -5.54 -12.05
CA PRO A 12 -15.29 -4.52 -11.93
C PRO A 12 -16.69 -5.13 -11.93
N ASN A 13 -17.62 -4.42 -11.30
CA ASN A 13 -19.04 -4.67 -11.45
C ASN A 13 -19.75 -3.31 -11.56
N SER A 14 -21.04 -3.31 -11.90
CA SER A 14 -21.82 -2.08 -12.13
C SER A 14 -21.96 -1.17 -10.90
N SER A 15 -21.57 -1.63 -9.71
CA SER A 15 -21.60 -0.82 -8.47
C SER A 15 -20.36 0.04 -8.29
N TYR A 16 -19.32 -0.17 -9.10
CA TYR A 16 -18.04 0.50 -9.00
C TYR A 16 -17.70 1.25 -10.28
N ARG A 17 -17.10 2.42 -10.10
CA ARG A 17 -16.59 3.22 -11.20
C ARG A 17 -15.12 2.92 -11.41
N THR A 18 -14.83 2.42 -12.60
CA THR A 18 -13.48 2.15 -13.08
C THR A 18 -13.21 2.93 -14.35
N TYR A 19 -11.93 3.12 -14.67
CA TYR A 19 -11.50 3.74 -15.92
C TYR A 19 -11.83 2.85 -17.13
N SER A 20 -11.79 1.53 -16.93
CA SER A 20 -12.11 0.51 -17.93
C SER A 20 -12.67 -0.74 -17.24
N ASP A 21 -13.43 -1.54 -18.00
CA ASP A 21 -13.93 -2.85 -17.57
C ASP A 21 -12.84 -3.94 -17.64
N SER A 22 -11.68 -3.62 -18.21
CA SER A 22 -10.51 -4.50 -18.30
C SER A 22 -9.25 -3.83 -17.73
N LYS A 23 -8.37 -4.62 -17.11
CA LYS A 23 -7.07 -4.13 -16.61
C LYS A 23 -6.22 -3.64 -17.80
N THR A 24 -5.74 -2.41 -17.73
CA THR A 24 -4.75 -1.88 -18.69
C THR A 24 -3.34 -2.27 -18.25
N ASN A 25 -2.44 -2.43 -19.22
CA ASN A 25 -1.02 -2.78 -18.98
C ASN A 25 -0.07 -1.60 -19.23
N TYR A 26 -0.61 -0.36 -19.24
CA TYR A 26 0.19 0.82 -19.54
C TYR A 26 1.09 1.23 -18.38
N TYR A 27 0.53 1.26 -17.15
CA TYR A 27 1.32 1.51 -15.94
C TYR A 27 1.77 0.20 -15.34
N LYS A 28 3.06 0.12 -15.02
CA LYS A 28 3.66 -1.09 -14.46
C LYS A 28 4.56 -0.74 -13.31
N LEU A 29 4.47 -1.55 -12.26
CA LEU A 29 5.51 -1.60 -11.23
C LEU A 29 6.79 -2.21 -11.81
N ASN A 30 7.92 -1.91 -11.18
CA ASN A 30 9.19 -2.53 -11.51
C ASN A 30 9.11 -4.07 -11.46
N GLU A 31 9.98 -4.75 -12.19
CA GLU A 31 10.13 -6.20 -12.03
C GLU A 31 10.68 -6.48 -10.64
N PHE A 32 9.88 -7.11 -9.81
CA PHE A 32 10.25 -7.48 -8.46
C PHE A 32 10.38 -8.99 -8.35
N ILE A 33 11.54 -9.44 -7.88
CA ILE A 33 11.77 -10.82 -7.48
C ILE A 33 11.48 -10.91 -6.00
N ASN A 34 10.47 -11.71 -5.62
CA ASN A 34 10.12 -11.95 -4.23
C ASN A 34 11.33 -12.48 -3.43
N GLN A 35 11.98 -11.58 -2.68
CA GLN A 35 13.20 -11.84 -1.90
C GLN A 35 13.01 -11.38 -0.44
N PRO A 36 12.26 -12.15 0.37
CA PRO A 36 11.93 -11.77 1.75
C PRO A 36 13.15 -11.44 2.61
N GLN A 37 14.23 -12.22 2.51
CA GLN A 37 15.47 -11.95 3.23
C GLN A 37 16.00 -10.54 2.92
N LYS A 38 16.08 -10.14 1.64
CA LYS A 38 16.57 -8.80 1.28
C LYS A 38 15.65 -7.70 1.79
N ILE A 39 14.34 -7.90 1.71
CA ILE A 39 13.35 -6.96 2.24
C ILE A 39 13.53 -6.76 3.75
N LEU A 40 13.73 -7.84 4.50
CA LEU A 40 13.96 -7.76 5.94
C LEU A 40 15.26 -7.02 6.24
N GLU A 41 16.35 -7.35 5.56
CA GLU A 41 17.64 -6.68 5.76
C GLU A 41 17.59 -5.19 5.41
N GLU A 42 16.89 -4.81 4.34
CA GLU A 42 16.66 -3.40 4.02
C GLU A 42 15.82 -2.72 5.09
N SER A 43 14.73 -3.36 5.53
CA SER A 43 13.85 -2.84 6.58
C SER A 43 14.58 -2.61 7.90
N LYS A 44 15.49 -3.50 8.30
CA LYS A 44 16.29 -3.38 9.53
C LYS A 44 17.17 -2.13 9.57
N LYS A 45 17.64 -1.62 8.41
CA LYS A 45 18.44 -0.39 8.33
C LYS A 45 17.67 0.83 8.83
N TYR A 46 16.35 0.85 8.62
CA TYR A 46 15.48 2.00 8.95
C TYR A 46 14.61 1.77 10.18
N PHE A 47 14.41 0.51 10.56
CA PHE A 47 13.68 0.11 11.77
C PHE A 47 14.58 -0.68 12.72
N PRO A 48 15.33 0.01 13.62
CA PRO A 48 16.28 -0.64 14.54
C PRO A 48 15.64 -1.71 15.45
N SER A 49 14.35 -1.60 15.74
CA SER A 49 13.60 -2.58 16.53
C SER A 49 13.41 -3.93 15.83
N LEU A 50 13.68 -4.04 14.53
CA LEU A 50 13.62 -5.29 13.77
C LEU A 50 14.96 -6.05 13.76
N LYS A 51 16.03 -5.51 14.37
CA LYS A 51 17.39 -6.07 14.28
C LYS A 51 17.49 -7.55 14.67
N ASP A 52 16.70 -7.96 15.66
CA ASP A 52 16.73 -9.31 16.24
C ASP A 52 15.76 -10.28 15.52
N ILE A 53 15.06 -9.82 14.48
CA ILE A 53 14.17 -10.68 13.70
C ILE A 53 15.00 -11.52 12.74
N ASP A 54 14.83 -12.83 12.88
CA ASP A 54 15.44 -13.82 12.01
C ASP A 54 14.76 -13.89 10.63
N SER A 55 15.55 -14.05 9.56
CA SER A 55 15.03 -14.13 8.20
C SER A 55 14.19 -15.37 7.97
N THR A 56 14.59 -16.51 8.54
CA THR A 56 13.84 -17.77 8.46
C THR A 56 12.48 -17.64 9.15
N LEU A 57 12.41 -16.92 10.26
CA LEU A 57 11.15 -16.63 10.94
C LEU A 57 10.23 -15.74 10.08
N PHE A 58 10.79 -14.70 9.45
CA PHE A 58 10.02 -13.83 8.54
C PHE A 58 9.48 -14.60 7.33
N GLU A 59 10.34 -15.40 6.68
CA GLU A 59 9.96 -16.24 5.55
C GLU A 59 8.87 -17.25 5.91
N LYS A 60 9.03 -17.95 7.03
CA LYS A 60 8.03 -18.90 7.53
C LYS A 60 6.66 -18.24 7.72
N ASN A 61 6.61 -17.05 8.32
CA ASN A 61 5.36 -16.33 8.51
C ASN A 61 4.72 -15.92 7.17
N LEU A 62 5.51 -15.48 6.19
CA LEU A 62 5.01 -15.17 4.85
C LEU A 62 4.51 -16.41 4.10
N GLU A 63 5.18 -17.56 4.24
CA GLU A 63 4.73 -18.84 3.69
C GLU A 63 3.40 -19.29 4.30
N GLU A 64 3.24 -19.16 5.62
CA GLU A 64 1.99 -19.47 6.32
C GLU A 64 0.85 -18.57 5.81
N LEU A 65 1.08 -17.26 5.69
CA LEU A 65 0.12 -16.34 5.12
C LEU A 65 -0.22 -16.69 3.67
N THR A 66 0.78 -17.06 2.86
CA THR A 66 0.58 -17.50 1.47
C THR A 66 -0.33 -18.72 1.42
N LYS A 67 -0.07 -19.76 2.22
CA LYS A 67 -0.91 -20.96 2.30
C LYS A 67 -2.35 -20.63 2.70
N ARG A 68 -2.55 -19.68 3.62
CA ARG A 68 -3.89 -19.21 4.02
C ARG A 68 -4.61 -18.56 2.84
N ILE A 69 -3.95 -17.68 2.10
CA ILE A 69 -4.52 -17.04 0.89
C ILE A 69 -4.83 -18.09 -0.18
N GLU A 70 -3.91 -19.01 -0.45
CA GLU A 70 -4.08 -20.09 -1.44
C GLU A 70 -5.23 -21.05 -1.11
N SER A 71 -5.45 -21.32 0.18
CA SER A 71 -6.54 -22.17 0.65
C SER A 71 -7.92 -21.51 0.52
N ASN A 72 -7.97 -20.17 0.40
CA ASN A 72 -9.19 -19.43 0.24
C ASN A 72 -9.50 -19.23 -1.26
N LYS A 73 -10.55 -19.90 -1.75
CA LYS A 73 -10.97 -19.85 -3.16
C LYS A 73 -11.23 -18.44 -3.69
N ASP A 74 -11.68 -17.52 -2.83
CA ASP A 74 -12.07 -16.16 -3.23
C ASP A 74 -10.83 -15.25 -3.37
N TYR A 75 -9.74 -15.57 -2.67
CA TYR A 75 -8.50 -14.78 -2.67
C TYR A 75 -7.32 -15.42 -3.39
N LYS A 76 -7.29 -16.75 -3.56
CA LYS A 76 -6.24 -17.44 -4.31
C LYS A 76 -5.85 -16.76 -5.62
N PRO A 77 -6.78 -16.21 -6.45
CA PRO A 77 -6.37 -15.58 -7.70
C PRO A 77 -5.56 -14.29 -7.51
N ILE A 78 -5.64 -13.59 -6.36
CA ILE A 78 -4.86 -12.37 -6.12
C ILE A 78 -3.35 -12.62 -6.16
N LEU A 79 -2.91 -13.84 -5.83
CA LEU A 79 -1.50 -14.26 -5.87
C LEU A 79 -0.94 -14.33 -7.30
N LYS A 80 -1.77 -14.13 -8.33
CA LYS A 80 -1.33 -13.95 -9.73
C LYS A 80 -0.89 -12.52 -10.04
N SER A 81 -1.24 -11.55 -9.20
CA SER A 81 -0.79 -10.16 -9.34
C SER A 81 0.60 -9.97 -8.71
N LYS A 82 1.25 -8.84 -9.02
CA LYS A 82 2.49 -8.44 -8.34
C LYS A 82 2.19 -8.09 -6.89
N TYR A 83 3.00 -8.60 -5.97
CA TYR A 83 2.91 -8.30 -4.55
C TYR A 83 4.28 -8.15 -3.92
N TYR A 84 4.32 -7.35 -2.86
CA TYR A 84 5.54 -6.95 -2.17
C TYR A 84 5.43 -7.36 -0.70
N PRO A 85 6.30 -8.26 -0.22
CA PRO A 85 6.40 -8.53 1.20
C PRO A 85 6.76 -7.25 1.95
N PHE A 86 6.24 -7.11 3.15
CA PHE A 86 6.60 -6.02 4.04
C PHE A 86 6.66 -6.51 5.49
N ILE A 87 7.32 -5.71 6.32
CA ILE A 87 7.37 -5.89 7.77
C ILE A 87 7.17 -4.52 8.45
N ILE A 88 6.41 -4.51 9.54
CA ILE A 88 6.10 -3.31 10.32
C ILE A 88 6.50 -3.58 11.77
N PRO A 89 7.41 -2.77 12.36
CA PRO A 89 7.75 -2.92 13.77
C PRO A 89 6.57 -2.55 14.67
N ILE A 90 6.56 -3.11 15.88
CA ILE A 90 5.58 -2.76 16.92
C ILE A 90 5.56 -1.24 17.11
N ASN A 91 4.38 -0.63 16.95
CA ASN A 91 4.16 0.75 17.33
C ASN A 91 3.36 0.85 18.62
N SER A 92 4.03 0.83 19.77
CA SER A 92 3.35 0.94 21.07
C SER A 92 2.77 2.34 21.34
N LYS A 93 3.16 3.35 20.55
CA LYS A 93 2.68 4.72 20.72
C LYS A 93 1.41 4.90 19.91
N LYS A 94 0.31 5.24 20.59
CA LYS A 94 -0.96 5.61 19.94
C LYS A 94 -0.88 7.04 19.39
N ILE A 95 -0.08 7.22 18.35
CA ILE A 95 0.12 8.51 17.67
C ILE A 95 -0.99 8.68 16.62
N ASP A 96 -1.36 9.92 16.34
CA ASP A 96 -2.19 10.27 15.18
C ASP A 96 -1.59 9.72 13.88
N ILE A 97 -2.41 9.13 13.01
CA ILE A 97 -1.89 8.46 11.79
C ILE A 97 -1.29 9.47 10.80
N GLY A 98 -1.78 10.72 10.78
CA GLY A 98 -1.22 11.81 10.00
C GLY A 98 0.14 12.24 10.50
N GLU A 99 0.26 12.42 11.82
CA GLU A 99 1.53 12.70 12.47
C GLU A 99 2.55 11.58 12.23
N GLN A 100 2.13 10.31 12.37
CA GLN A 100 3.00 9.17 12.13
C GLN A 100 3.47 9.12 10.67
N LEU A 101 2.56 9.34 9.71
CA LEU A 101 2.93 9.37 8.29
C LEU A 101 3.93 10.48 8.00
N GLU A 102 3.65 11.71 8.45
CA GLU A 102 4.45 12.89 8.13
C GLU A 102 5.81 12.92 8.83
N LYS A 103 5.86 12.62 10.13
CA LYS A 103 7.07 12.79 10.95
C LYS A 103 7.92 11.53 11.07
N GLU A 104 7.35 10.35 10.82
CA GLU A 104 8.07 9.08 10.92
C GLU A 104 8.19 8.41 9.55
N LEU A 105 7.09 8.00 8.93
CA LEU A 105 7.14 7.10 7.78
C LEU A 105 7.68 7.75 6.51
N LEU A 106 7.26 8.97 6.16
CA LEU A 106 7.75 9.66 4.97
C LEU A 106 9.27 9.90 5.02
N PRO A 107 9.86 10.38 6.14
CA PRO A 107 11.31 10.45 6.30
C PRO A 107 12.02 9.08 6.16
N LEU A 108 11.40 7.98 6.60
CA LEU A 108 11.99 6.65 6.40
C LEU A 108 11.96 6.21 4.94
N VAL A 109 10.85 6.45 4.25
CA VAL A 109 10.72 6.19 2.80
C VAL A 109 11.75 7.02 2.03
N GLU A 110 11.90 8.31 2.35
CA GLU A 110 12.90 9.20 1.75
C GLU A 110 14.32 8.66 1.91
N ARG A 111 14.71 8.27 3.13
CA ARG A 111 16.05 7.75 3.39
C ARG A 111 16.30 6.42 2.69
N SER A 112 15.32 5.52 2.69
CA SER A 112 15.43 4.26 1.94
C SER A 112 15.61 4.51 0.45
N PHE A 113 14.77 5.38 -0.11
CA PHE A 113 14.79 5.71 -1.51
C PHE A 113 16.10 6.39 -1.96
N THR A 114 16.54 7.41 -1.23
CA THR A 114 17.74 8.18 -1.59
C THR A 114 19.04 7.42 -1.31
N ASN A 115 19.04 6.44 -0.40
CA ASN A 115 20.17 5.52 -0.25
C ASN A 115 20.31 4.56 -1.43
N GLU A 116 19.20 4.05 -1.97
CA GLU A 116 19.21 3.19 -3.17
C GLU A 116 19.48 4.00 -4.44
N PHE A 117 18.97 5.23 -4.51
CA PHE A 117 19.10 6.12 -5.66
C PHE A 117 19.69 7.49 -5.26
N PRO A 118 21.03 7.58 -5.03
CA PRO A 118 21.67 8.81 -4.53
C PRO A 118 21.54 10.04 -5.43
N ASP A 119 21.38 9.82 -6.75
CA ASP A 119 21.21 10.88 -7.74
C ASP A 119 19.73 11.30 -7.92
N CYS A 120 18.82 10.68 -7.19
CA CYS A 120 17.38 10.94 -7.25
C CYS A 120 16.91 11.69 -6.00
N HIS A 121 15.78 12.38 -6.10
CA HIS A 121 15.18 13.06 -4.96
C HIS A 121 13.86 12.41 -4.55
N PHE A 122 13.56 12.59 -3.26
CA PHE A 122 12.23 12.37 -2.71
C PHE A 122 11.58 13.73 -2.45
N LYS A 123 10.31 13.90 -2.84
CA LYS A 123 9.59 15.16 -2.59
C LYS A 123 8.24 14.92 -1.96
N ILE A 124 7.96 15.67 -0.90
CA ILE A 124 6.64 15.72 -0.26
C ILE A 124 5.92 16.97 -0.79
N THR A 125 4.77 16.78 -1.43
CA THR A 125 3.93 17.86 -1.95
C THR A 125 2.53 17.75 -1.36
N ILE A 126 2.26 18.51 -0.31
CA ILE A 126 0.93 18.64 0.27
C ILE A 126 0.37 20.01 -0.13
N GLN A 127 -0.79 20.05 -0.79
CA GLN A 127 -1.39 21.32 -1.21
C GLN A 127 -1.51 22.28 -0.02
N ASN A 128 -1.05 23.52 -0.22
CA ASN A 128 -0.98 24.60 0.78
C ASN A 128 -0.02 24.36 1.97
N ASN A 129 0.93 23.41 1.89
CA ASN A 129 1.89 23.09 2.95
C ASN A 129 1.24 22.82 4.32
N LEU A 130 0.04 22.22 4.30
CA LEU A 130 -0.71 21.91 5.51
C LEU A 130 -0.22 20.58 6.07
N SER A 131 0.03 20.50 7.38
CA SER A 131 0.39 19.25 8.04
C SER A 131 -0.74 18.22 7.93
N LEU A 132 -0.36 16.94 7.83
CA LEU A 132 -1.29 15.81 7.83
C LEU A 132 -1.82 15.48 9.22
N GLN A 133 -1.11 15.90 10.27
CA GLN A 133 -1.51 15.69 11.67
C GLN A 133 -2.94 16.17 11.91
N GLU A 134 -3.77 15.29 12.47
CA GLU A 134 -5.20 15.51 12.74
C GLU A 134 -6.08 15.74 11.49
N ARG A 135 -5.49 15.83 10.29
CA ARG A 135 -6.19 16.07 9.03
C ARG A 135 -6.51 14.81 8.25
N ILE A 136 -5.85 13.71 8.57
CA ILE A 136 -6.17 12.41 8.00
C ILE A 136 -6.65 11.45 9.08
N THR A 137 -7.66 10.65 8.75
CA THR A 137 -8.23 9.62 9.62
C THR A 137 -8.29 8.29 8.89
N ILE A 138 -8.55 7.21 9.62
CA ILE A 138 -8.73 5.89 9.02
C ILE A 138 -10.19 5.74 8.58
N SER A 139 -10.40 5.34 7.31
CA SER A 139 -11.72 5.05 6.78
C SER A 139 -12.32 3.86 7.49
N LYS A 140 -13.53 4.02 8.06
CA LYS A 140 -14.20 2.98 8.84
C LYS A 140 -14.52 1.72 8.04
N ILE A 141 -14.64 1.85 6.72
CA ILE A 141 -14.97 0.74 5.82
C ILE A 141 -13.73 0.05 5.24
N SER A 142 -12.51 0.51 5.57
CA SER A 142 -11.28 -0.04 4.98
C SER A 142 -10.75 -1.32 5.65
N ARG A 143 -11.31 -1.69 6.81
CA ARG A 143 -10.76 -2.69 7.76
C ARG A 143 -9.34 -2.36 8.29
N TYR A 144 -8.78 -1.21 7.94
CA TYR A 144 -7.39 -0.82 8.25
C TYR A 144 -7.14 -0.57 9.74
N GLU A 145 -8.16 -0.14 10.47
CA GLU A 145 -8.13 0.02 11.93
C GLU A 145 -7.66 -1.28 12.64
N ASN A 146 -7.99 -2.45 12.07
CA ASN A 146 -7.56 -3.74 12.62
C ASN A 146 -6.04 -3.95 12.45
N LEU A 147 -5.46 -3.51 11.33
CA LEU A 147 -4.01 -3.55 11.10
C LEU A 147 -3.30 -2.68 12.13
N VAL A 148 -3.77 -1.43 12.30
CA VAL A 148 -3.21 -0.49 13.28
C VAL A 148 -3.31 -1.05 14.70
N LYS A 149 -4.48 -1.57 15.10
CA LYS A 149 -4.67 -2.19 16.43
C LYS A 149 -3.76 -3.39 16.67
N THR A 150 -3.52 -4.21 15.64
CA THR A 150 -2.63 -5.38 15.74
C THR A 150 -1.17 -4.93 15.84
N ASN A 151 -0.77 -3.95 15.02
CA ASN A 151 0.58 -3.37 15.02
C ASN A 151 0.95 -2.71 16.36
N ASN A 152 -0.05 -2.26 17.13
CA ASN A 152 0.19 -1.69 18.46
C ASN A 152 0.77 -2.70 19.46
N LYS A 153 0.67 -3.99 19.18
CA LYS A 153 1.06 -5.07 20.11
C LYS A 153 2.04 -6.08 19.49
N HIS A 154 2.09 -6.16 18.17
CA HIS A 154 2.82 -7.18 17.45
C HIS A 154 3.59 -6.59 16.27
N VAL A 155 4.73 -7.21 15.95
CA VAL A 155 5.35 -7.00 14.64
C VAL A 155 4.40 -7.58 13.61
N ILE A 156 4.15 -6.84 12.53
CA ILE A 156 3.30 -7.29 11.44
C ILE A 156 4.18 -7.68 10.26
N CYS A 157 3.86 -8.80 9.61
CA CYS A 157 4.36 -9.12 8.28
C CYS A 157 3.19 -9.35 7.33
N GLY A 158 3.41 -9.13 6.03
CA GLY A 158 2.36 -9.32 5.07
C GLY A 158 2.79 -9.10 3.63
N PHE A 159 1.80 -9.08 2.75
CA PHE A 159 1.93 -8.77 1.34
C PHE A 159 1.06 -7.57 0.98
N TYR A 160 1.67 -6.60 0.33
CA TYR A 160 1.01 -5.47 -0.31
C TYR A 160 0.80 -5.78 -1.78
N PHE A 161 -0.44 -5.70 -2.26
CA PHE A 161 -0.85 -5.95 -3.65
C PHE A 161 -1.22 -4.60 -4.30
N PRO A 162 -0.25 -3.88 -4.91
CA PRO A 162 -0.44 -2.47 -5.22
C PRO A 162 -1.43 -2.25 -6.36
N GLU A 163 -1.47 -3.19 -7.32
CA GLU A 163 -2.30 -3.12 -8.53
C GLU A 163 -3.68 -3.79 -8.39
N ALA A 164 -4.05 -4.24 -7.18
CA ALA A 164 -5.28 -5.00 -6.97
C ALA A 164 -6.54 -4.21 -7.41
N LEU A 165 -6.55 -2.89 -7.20
CA LEU A 165 -7.64 -1.98 -7.55
C LEU A 165 -7.19 -0.88 -8.54
N ILE A 166 -6.21 -1.18 -9.40
CA ILE A 166 -5.78 -0.23 -10.43
C ILE A 166 -6.95 0.16 -11.35
N GLY A 167 -7.08 1.45 -11.65
CA GLY A 167 -8.12 1.99 -12.51
C GLY A 167 -9.44 2.34 -11.79
N TYR A 168 -9.59 2.03 -10.51
CA TYR A 168 -10.78 2.40 -9.73
C TYR A 168 -10.68 3.84 -9.23
N ASP A 169 -11.80 4.55 -9.12
CA ASP A 169 -11.83 5.82 -8.39
C ASP A 169 -11.71 5.60 -6.85
N ILE A 170 -11.31 6.64 -6.11
CA ILE A 170 -11.10 6.54 -4.64
C ILE A 170 -12.35 6.02 -3.91
N PRO A 171 -13.58 6.53 -4.17
CA PRO A 171 -14.78 5.99 -3.53
C PRO A 171 -15.02 4.50 -3.82
N SER A 172 -14.79 4.05 -5.06
CA SER A 172 -14.98 2.66 -5.44
C SER A 172 -13.92 1.75 -4.83
N GLN A 173 -12.68 2.22 -4.73
CA GLN A 173 -11.63 1.50 -4.02
C GLN A 173 -11.99 1.30 -2.54
N LYS A 174 -12.45 2.35 -1.85
CA LYS A 174 -12.85 2.29 -0.41
C LYS A 174 -13.94 1.26 -0.12
N LYS A 175 -14.91 1.15 -1.02
CA LYS A 175 -16.07 0.27 -0.85
C LYS A 175 -15.75 -1.21 -1.05
N GLN A 176 -14.57 -1.57 -1.55
CA GLN A 176 -14.24 -2.96 -1.88
C GLN A 176 -14.33 -3.93 -0.69
N MET A 177 -14.04 -3.48 0.53
CA MET A 177 -14.16 -4.34 1.72
C MET A 177 -15.61 -4.67 2.10
N ALA A 178 -16.60 -3.92 1.61
CA ALA A 178 -18.00 -4.26 1.84
C ALA A 178 -18.42 -5.49 1.03
N ASP A 179 -17.83 -5.68 -0.16
CA ASP A 179 -18.16 -6.79 -1.06
C ASP A 179 -17.22 -7.99 -0.89
N LEU A 180 -15.94 -7.72 -0.57
CA LEU A 180 -14.96 -8.78 -0.44
C LEU A 180 -15.26 -9.63 0.81
N PRO A 181 -15.15 -10.98 0.71
CA PRO A 181 -15.39 -11.87 1.84
C PRO A 181 -14.60 -11.49 3.09
N GLU A 182 -15.02 -11.99 4.24
CA GLU A 182 -14.19 -11.85 5.43
C GLU A 182 -12.93 -12.70 5.30
N PHE A 183 -11.78 -12.11 5.67
CA PHE A 183 -10.49 -12.78 5.78
C PHE A 183 -9.75 -12.14 6.94
N ASP A 184 -9.32 -12.94 7.91
CA ASP A 184 -8.59 -12.43 9.05
C ASP A 184 -7.22 -11.90 8.61
N GLY A 185 -7.01 -10.59 8.74
CA GLY A 185 -5.81 -9.92 8.23
C GLY A 185 -5.91 -9.42 6.79
N ILE A 186 -7.07 -8.96 6.31
CA ILE A 186 -7.20 -8.21 5.06
C ILE A 186 -7.64 -6.76 5.31
N CYS A 187 -7.11 -5.82 4.55
CA CYS A 187 -7.59 -4.44 4.50
C CYS A 187 -7.28 -3.76 3.15
N ILE A 188 -7.88 -2.61 2.92
CA ILE A 188 -7.40 -1.65 1.90
C ILE A 188 -6.09 -1.05 2.42
N SER A 189 -5.14 -0.82 1.52
CA SER A 189 -3.82 -0.34 1.90
C SER A 189 -3.80 1.13 2.35
N GLY A 190 -2.88 1.44 3.25
CA GLY A 190 -2.73 2.76 3.88
C GLY A 190 -1.26 3.12 4.14
N ALA A 191 -1.02 3.99 5.12
CA ALA A 191 0.32 4.51 5.40
C ALA A 191 1.32 3.41 5.81
N LEU A 192 0.99 2.58 6.80
CA LEU A 192 1.93 1.67 7.45
C LEU A 192 2.50 0.63 6.47
N ASP A 193 1.61 -0.10 5.81
CA ASP A 193 1.91 -1.17 4.87
C ASP A 193 2.55 -0.66 3.58
N VAL A 194 2.03 0.42 2.97
CA VAL A 194 2.62 0.97 1.74
C VAL A 194 4.00 1.57 2.00
N CYS A 195 4.18 2.32 3.10
CA CYS A 195 5.49 2.86 3.45
C CYS A 195 6.47 1.73 3.81
N SER A 196 6.06 0.72 4.59
CA SER A 196 6.92 -0.42 4.89
C SER A 196 7.32 -1.20 3.63
N ALA A 197 6.40 -1.38 2.68
CA ALA A 197 6.72 -2.01 1.39
C ALA A 197 7.70 -1.18 0.56
N LEU A 198 7.55 0.16 0.52
CA LEU A 198 8.50 1.06 -0.14
C LEU A 198 9.86 1.09 0.55
N ILE A 199 9.90 1.06 1.89
CA ILE A 199 11.16 1.04 2.66
C ILE A 199 11.94 -0.23 2.39
N GLY A 200 11.28 -1.39 2.37
CA GLY A 200 11.92 -2.67 2.03
C GLY A 200 12.14 -2.86 0.53
N ASN A 201 11.55 -2.00 -0.31
CA ASN A 201 11.62 -2.09 -1.77
C ASN A 201 11.61 -0.70 -2.44
N PRO A 202 12.66 0.12 -2.26
CA PRO A 202 12.69 1.51 -2.73
C PRO A 202 12.52 1.65 -4.25
N GLN A 203 12.86 0.60 -5.01
CA GLN A 203 12.76 0.54 -6.47
C GLN A 203 11.36 0.22 -7.02
N MET A 204 10.35 -0.02 -6.17
CA MET A 204 9.02 -0.53 -6.60
C MET A 204 8.36 0.32 -7.70
N LEU A 205 8.47 1.66 -7.61
CA LEU A 205 7.88 2.61 -8.57
C LEU A 205 8.86 3.15 -9.61
N ILE A 206 10.09 2.63 -9.63
CA ILE A 206 11.14 3.10 -10.54
C ILE A 206 11.26 2.09 -11.68
N HIS A 207 10.76 2.46 -12.85
CA HIS A 207 10.85 1.65 -14.06
C HIS A 207 11.48 2.47 -15.19
N LYS A 208 12.47 1.92 -15.89
CA LYS A 208 13.22 2.65 -16.93
C LYS A 208 12.41 2.87 -18.21
N GLU A 209 11.56 1.91 -18.55
CA GLU A 209 10.85 1.89 -19.85
C GLU A 209 9.36 2.19 -19.78
N THR A 210 8.77 2.24 -18.58
CA THR A 210 7.31 2.37 -18.41
C THR A 210 6.99 3.30 -17.26
N TYR A 211 5.80 3.88 -17.29
CA TYR A 211 5.29 4.67 -16.17
C TYR A 211 4.78 3.74 -15.07
N SER A 212 4.98 4.11 -13.81
CA SER A 212 4.41 3.36 -12.68
C SER A 212 3.06 3.91 -12.25
N PRO A 213 2.19 3.07 -11.66
CA PRO A 213 0.93 3.53 -11.10
C PRO A 213 1.13 4.52 -9.94
N MET A 214 0.09 5.29 -9.63
CA MET A 214 0.02 6.10 -8.42
C MET A 214 -0.57 5.25 -7.29
N LEU A 215 0.22 5.01 -6.25
CA LEU A 215 -0.17 4.20 -5.10
C LEU A 215 -1.04 5.03 -4.16
N CYS A 216 -2.35 4.85 -4.23
CA CYS A 216 -3.31 5.56 -3.40
C CYS A 216 -3.36 4.96 -1.99
N LEU A 217 -3.19 5.79 -0.96
CA LEU A 217 -3.33 5.39 0.45
C LEU A 217 -4.81 5.39 0.87
N THR A 218 -5.61 4.60 0.17
CA THR A 218 -7.07 4.69 0.15
C THR A 218 -7.73 4.38 1.50
N ALA A 219 -7.06 3.67 2.39
CA ALA A 219 -7.51 3.50 3.77
C ALA A 219 -7.56 4.81 4.56
N LEU A 220 -6.86 5.86 4.11
CA LEU A 220 -6.80 7.16 4.76
C LEU A 220 -7.84 8.12 4.16
N GLU A 221 -8.45 8.94 5.01
CA GLU A 221 -9.41 9.97 4.62
C GLU A 221 -8.93 11.32 5.11
N HIS A 222 -8.69 12.22 4.17
CA HIS A 222 -8.39 13.60 4.49
C HIS A 222 -9.69 14.35 4.84
N GLN A 223 -9.62 15.28 5.80
CA GLN A 223 -10.76 16.11 6.23
C GLN A 223 -11.37 16.88 5.05
N ASP A 224 -10.50 17.40 4.17
CA ASP A 224 -10.93 17.83 2.83
C ASP A 224 -11.06 16.60 1.93
N ARG A 225 -12.31 16.17 1.68
CA ARG A 225 -12.65 15.01 0.84
C ARG A 225 -12.09 15.07 -0.59
N ARG A 226 -11.70 16.26 -1.05
CA ARG A 226 -11.13 16.49 -2.37
C ARG A 226 -9.67 16.04 -2.44
N ILE A 227 -9.04 15.72 -1.32
CA ILE A 227 -7.63 15.37 -1.24
C ILE A 227 -7.49 13.87 -0.96
N THR A 228 -6.58 13.24 -1.69
CA THR A 228 -6.14 11.86 -1.43
C THR A 228 -4.62 11.83 -1.28
N CYS A 229 -4.13 11.02 -0.33
CA CYS A 229 -2.71 10.78 -0.15
C CYS A 229 -2.24 9.67 -1.10
N LEU A 230 -1.12 9.86 -1.77
CA LEU A 230 -0.56 8.86 -2.67
C LEU A 230 0.96 8.99 -2.84
N PHE A 231 1.58 7.91 -3.31
CA PHE A 231 2.93 7.92 -3.87
C PHE A 231 2.88 7.83 -5.39
N LYS A 232 3.81 8.50 -6.07
CA LYS A 232 3.99 8.39 -7.53
C LYS A 232 5.47 8.56 -7.88
N SER A 233 5.89 7.96 -8.98
CA SER A 233 7.17 8.30 -9.58
C SER A 233 7.04 9.51 -10.50
N TYR A 234 8.14 10.26 -10.62
CA TYR A 234 8.32 11.32 -11.59
C TYR A 234 9.68 11.13 -12.26
N GLY A 235 9.69 10.41 -13.39
CA GLY A 235 10.93 9.88 -13.96
C GLY A 235 11.62 8.94 -12.96
N PRO A 236 12.91 9.15 -12.62
CA PRO A 236 13.60 8.33 -11.64
C PRO A 236 13.37 8.79 -10.19
N HIS A 237 12.51 9.79 -9.96
CA HIS A 237 12.25 10.35 -8.63
C HIS A 237 10.99 9.79 -8.01
N LEU A 238 10.89 9.87 -6.68
CA LEU A 238 9.72 9.44 -5.91
C LEU A 238 9.08 10.64 -5.23
N GLU A 239 7.76 10.75 -5.30
CA GLU A 239 7.03 11.83 -4.66
C GLU A 239 5.87 11.30 -3.83
N PHE A 240 5.64 11.93 -2.68
CA PHE A 240 4.41 11.81 -1.91
C PHE A 240 3.53 13.04 -2.16
N TRP A 241 2.24 12.81 -2.40
CA TRP A 241 1.28 13.88 -2.68
C TRP A 241 0.04 13.80 -1.81
N GLY A 242 -0.42 14.96 -1.35
CA GLY A 242 -1.84 15.21 -1.07
C GLY A 242 -2.48 15.80 -2.32
N LEU A 243 -3.00 14.95 -3.22
CA LEU A 243 -3.48 15.34 -4.55
C LEU A 243 -5.00 15.52 -4.57
N GLY A 244 -5.47 16.48 -5.36
CA GLY A 244 -6.89 16.61 -5.71
C GLY A 244 -7.43 15.35 -6.39
N ASN A 245 -8.55 14.81 -5.92
CA ASN A 245 -9.23 13.64 -6.48
C ASN A 245 -10.51 13.99 -7.26
N GLN A 246 -10.70 15.27 -7.62
CA GLN A 246 -11.85 15.75 -8.37
C GLN A 246 -11.43 16.32 -9.72
N LEU A 247 -12.19 15.99 -10.76
CA LEU A 247 -12.01 16.56 -12.11
C LEU A 247 -12.72 17.92 -12.22
N LEU A 248 -13.93 18.01 -11.66
CA LEU A 248 -14.75 19.21 -11.56
C LEU A 248 -15.42 19.23 -10.18
N PRO A 249 -15.94 20.39 -9.70
CA PRO A 249 -16.67 20.44 -8.44
C PRO A 249 -17.79 19.38 -8.37
N GLY A 250 -17.66 18.44 -7.44
CA GLY A 250 -18.62 17.35 -7.26
C GLY A 250 -18.48 16.17 -8.22
N ILE A 251 -17.50 16.18 -9.13
CA ILE A 251 -17.20 15.08 -10.03
C ILE A 251 -15.83 14.50 -9.68
N ASP A 252 -15.85 13.34 -9.05
CA ASP A 252 -14.62 12.63 -8.70
C ASP A 252 -13.88 12.18 -9.97
N GLN A 253 -12.55 12.25 -9.92
CA GLN A 253 -11.69 11.76 -10.98
C GLN A 253 -11.68 10.22 -10.97
N VAL A 254 -11.54 9.64 -12.16
CA VAL A 254 -11.19 8.24 -12.35
C VAL A 254 -10.02 8.20 -13.32
N SER A 255 -9.03 7.36 -13.06
CA SER A 255 -7.79 7.32 -13.84
C SER A 255 -7.25 5.91 -13.90
N GLU A 256 -6.76 5.50 -15.07
CA GLU A 256 -5.98 4.27 -15.23
C GLU A 256 -4.72 4.21 -14.35
N GLN A 257 -4.20 5.36 -13.91
CA GLN A 257 -3.03 5.43 -13.03
C GLN A 257 -3.34 5.18 -11.56
N TRP A 258 -4.59 5.40 -11.13
CA TRP A 258 -4.93 5.32 -9.71
C TRP A 258 -4.95 3.88 -9.26
N SER A 259 -4.14 3.57 -8.26
CA SER A 259 -3.95 2.21 -7.80
C SER A 259 -4.19 2.12 -6.31
N GLY A 260 -5.40 1.70 -5.95
CA GLY A 260 -5.70 1.24 -4.60
C GLY A 260 -5.12 -0.15 -4.39
N GLY A 261 -4.34 -0.31 -3.34
CA GLY A 261 -3.84 -1.64 -3.00
C GLY A 261 -4.74 -2.40 -2.03
N LEU A 262 -4.54 -3.71 -2.00
CA LEU A 262 -5.02 -4.58 -0.93
C LEU A 262 -3.83 -5.09 -0.13
N THR A 263 -4.04 -5.26 1.17
CA THR A 263 -3.01 -5.73 2.09
C THR A 263 -3.50 -6.95 2.84
N PHE A 264 -2.71 -8.01 2.76
CA PHE A 264 -2.86 -9.22 3.55
C PHE A 264 -1.76 -9.23 4.59
N TYR A 265 -2.11 -9.43 5.86
CA TYR A 265 -1.17 -9.31 6.95
C TYR A 265 -1.48 -10.29 8.08
N GLN A 266 -0.47 -10.52 8.91
CA GLN A 266 -0.64 -11.22 10.18
C GLN A 266 0.35 -10.69 11.21
N ALA A 267 0.03 -10.90 12.49
CA ALA A 267 1.03 -10.78 13.54
C ALA A 267 2.10 -11.85 13.35
N MET A 268 3.37 -11.48 13.46
CA MET A 268 4.46 -12.46 13.42
C MET A 268 4.37 -13.39 14.63
N ALA A 269 4.29 -14.68 14.35
CA ALA A 269 4.47 -15.72 15.36
C ALA A 269 5.92 -15.69 15.89
N LYS A 270 6.08 -16.00 17.18
CA LYS A 270 7.40 -16.15 17.82
C LYS A 270 8.00 -17.52 17.57
#